data_AF-A0A0A2N1I6-F1
#
_entry.id   AF-A0A0A2N1I6-F1
#
_cell.length_a   1.000
_cell.length_b   1.000
_cell.length_c   1.000
_cell.angle_alpha   90.00
_cell.angle_beta   90.00
_cell.angle_gamma   90.00
#
_symmetry.space_group_name_H-M   'P 1'
#
loop_
_entity.id
_entity.type
_entity.pdbx_description
1 polymer ?
#
loop_
_entity_poly.entity_id
_entity_poly.type
_entity_poly.pdbx_seq_one_letter_code
_entity_poly.pdbx_strand_id
1 'polypeptide(L)'
;MKYFLTAFILLTFGTLSAQYADLNKMEIQHTSCMKETDALTCQSQFYWSVKDLEVAAYRDASGLLKDADYEKLRAEEEKWRISADKLCDKAMQTFKNKHPNVDPLAPNTKTERKDAIALFKQCADFTTARIKKLALIIDKS
;
A
#
# COMPACT_ATOMS: atom_id res chain seq x y z
N MET A 1 29.96 -10.16 46.85
CA MET A 1 29.61 -11.45 46.22
C MET A 1 28.55 -11.15 45.15
N LYS A 2 28.88 -11.34 43.86
CA LYS A 2 28.47 -12.51 43.03
C LYS A 2 26.98 -12.44 42.65
N TYR A 3 26.49 -12.43 41.42
CA TYR A 3 27.02 -12.53 40.05
C TYR A 3 25.97 -11.93 39.07
N PHE A 4 26.46 -11.52 37.90
CA PHE A 4 25.81 -11.46 36.59
C PHE A 4 24.56 -12.34 36.42
N LEU A 5 23.54 -11.80 35.73
CA LEU A 5 22.86 -12.55 34.68
C LEU A 5 22.49 -11.61 33.53
N THR A 6 23.44 -11.50 32.60
CA THR A 6 23.19 -11.22 31.18
C THR A 6 22.15 -12.19 30.64
N ALA A 7 21.09 -11.68 30.02
CA ALA A 7 20.33 -12.40 29.00
C ALA A 7 20.58 -11.71 27.66
N PHE A 8 21.51 -12.29 26.92
CA PHE A 8 21.79 -12.04 25.51
C PHE A 8 20.95 -13.03 24.69
N ILE A 9 20.61 -12.65 23.45
CA ILE A 9 20.12 -13.49 22.31
C ILE A 9 18.59 -13.69 22.32
N LEU A 10 17.84 -13.19 21.33
CA LEU A 10 17.90 -13.60 19.91
C LEU A 10 18.02 -12.43 18.91
N LEU A 11 19.14 -12.44 18.19
CA LEU A 11 19.22 -11.96 16.81
C LEU A 11 18.26 -12.81 15.96
N THR A 12 17.09 -12.27 15.63
CA THR A 12 16.38 -12.73 14.43
C THR A 12 16.97 -12.00 13.24
N PHE A 13 17.81 -12.71 12.49
CA PHE A 13 18.16 -12.35 11.13
C PHE A 13 16.88 -12.14 10.30
N GLY A 14 16.84 -11.01 9.61
CA GLY A 14 15.73 -10.58 8.75
C GLY A 14 15.01 -9.36 9.32
N THR A 15 15.63 -8.19 9.23
CA THR A 15 14.85 -6.94 9.35
C THR A 15 13.92 -6.90 8.14
N LEU A 16 12.69 -7.36 8.36
CA LEU A 16 11.56 -7.01 7.51
C LEU A 16 11.24 -5.56 7.90
N SER A 17 11.43 -4.59 6.99
CA SER A 17 11.14 -3.18 7.28
C SER A 17 9.76 -3.01 7.94
N ALA A 18 9.66 -2.07 8.89
CA ALA A 18 8.42 -1.79 9.60
C ALA A 18 7.23 -1.58 8.64
N GLN A 19 7.49 -0.96 7.48
CA GLN A 19 6.51 -0.74 6.41
C GLN A 19 6.04 -2.05 5.76
N TYR A 20 6.92 -3.04 5.59
CA TYR A 20 6.53 -4.36 5.09
C TYR A 20 5.76 -5.16 6.15
N ALA A 21 6.12 -5.02 7.44
CA ALA A 21 5.34 -5.59 8.54
C ALA A 21 3.94 -4.97 8.64
N ASP A 22 3.84 -3.64 8.50
CA ASP A 22 2.57 -2.90 8.47
C ASP A 22 1.72 -3.32 7.27
N LEU A 23 2.32 -3.42 6.08
CA LEU A 23 1.63 -3.89 4.88
C LEU A 23 1.09 -5.31 5.05
N ASN A 24 1.89 -6.26 5.56
CA ASN A 24 1.43 -7.62 5.83
C ASN A 24 0.27 -7.64 6.82
N LYS A 25 0.36 -6.85 7.89
CA LYS A 25 -0.72 -6.72 8.87
C LYS A 25 -2.00 -6.20 8.22
N MET A 26 -1.89 -5.19 7.36
CA MET A 26 -3.02 -4.65 6.60
C MET A 26 -3.59 -5.67 5.61
N GLU A 27 -2.76 -6.45 4.91
CA GLU A 27 -3.20 -7.52 4.00
C GLU A 27 -3.97 -8.62 4.76
N ILE A 28 -3.51 -9.00 5.95
CA ILE A 28 -4.20 -9.96 6.83
C ILE A 28 -5.55 -9.40 7.29
N GLN A 29 -5.56 -8.16 7.80
CA GLN A 29 -6.78 -7.50 8.27
C GLN A 29 -7.80 -7.34 7.13
N HIS A 30 -7.35 -6.95 5.94
CA HIS A 30 -8.18 -6.86 4.76
C HIS A 30 -8.78 -8.22 4.38
N THR A 31 -7.98 -9.29 4.42
CA THR A 31 -8.45 -10.65 4.13
C THR A 31 -9.55 -11.10 5.09
N SER A 32 -9.43 -10.79 6.38
CA SER A 32 -10.49 -11.06 7.36
C SER A 32 -11.72 -10.19 7.12
N CYS A 33 -11.53 -8.88 6.90
CA CYS A 33 -12.60 -7.92 6.59
C CYS A 33 -13.46 -8.39 5.41
N MET A 34 -12.82 -8.82 4.31
CA MET A 34 -13.49 -9.29 3.09
C MET A 34 -14.35 -10.54 3.29
N LYS A 35 -14.15 -11.31 4.36
CA LYS A 35 -14.95 -12.50 4.71
C LYS A 35 -16.10 -12.18 5.67
N GLU A 36 -15.90 -11.21 6.55
CA GLU A 36 -16.76 -10.98 7.72
C GLU A 36 -17.67 -9.75 7.56
N THR A 37 -17.33 -8.83 6.65
CA THR A 37 -17.98 -7.52 6.55
C THR A 37 -18.21 -7.08 5.09
N ASP A 38 -18.67 -5.85 4.90
CA ASP A 38 -18.97 -5.28 3.59
C ASP A 38 -17.70 -5.16 2.72
N ALA A 39 -17.63 -6.00 1.68
CA ALA A 39 -16.44 -6.10 0.82
C ALA A 39 -16.04 -4.78 0.12
N LEU A 40 -16.99 -3.89 -0.18
CA LEU A 40 -16.66 -2.59 -0.78
C LEU A 40 -16.00 -1.67 0.24
N THR A 41 -16.56 -1.64 1.45
CA THR A 41 -16.00 -0.88 2.57
C THR A 41 -14.58 -1.35 2.86
N CYS A 42 -14.37 -2.67 2.96
CA CYS A 42 -13.05 -3.26 3.16
C CYS A 42 -12.06 -2.87 2.06
N GLN A 43 -12.45 -3.05 0.80
CA GLN A 43 -11.55 -2.83 -0.32
C GLN A 43 -11.18 -1.36 -0.51
N SER A 44 -12.14 -0.44 -0.32
CA SER A 44 -11.91 1.00 -0.39
C SER A 44 -11.05 1.51 0.77
N GLN A 45 -11.32 1.06 2.00
CA GLN A 45 -10.48 1.37 3.16
C GLN A 45 -9.06 0.85 2.97
N PHE A 46 -8.90 -0.39 2.48
CA PHE A 46 -7.58 -0.95 2.19
C PHE A 46 -6.82 -0.11 1.18
N TYR A 47 -7.46 0.33 0.09
CA TYR A 47 -6.85 1.24 -0.89
C TYR A 47 -6.32 2.53 -0.26
N TRP A 48 -7.14 3.23 0.54
CA TRP A 48 -6.73 4.48 1.18
C TRP A 48 -5.58 4.26 2.17
N SER A 49 -5.66 3.21 2.98
CA SER A 49 -4.61 2.89 3.93
C SER A 49 -3.28 2.55 3.23
N VAL A 50 -3.29 1.81 2.11
CA VAL A 50 -2.03 1.53 1.38
C VAL A 50 -1.49 2.78 0.68
N LYS A 51 -2.36 3.73 0.30
CA LYS A 51 -1.90 5.03 -0.23
C LYS A 51 -1.15 5.83 0.83
N ASP A 52 -1.65 5.86 2.06
CA ASP A 52 -1.00 6.54 3.17
C ASP A 52 0.32 5.86 3.56
N LEU A 53 0.33 4.52 3.60
CA LEU A 53 1.54 3.75 3.88
C LEU A 53 2.62 3.94 2.80
N GLU A 54 2.22 4.08 1.54
CA GLU A 54 3.16 4.31 0.44
C GLU A 54 3.87 5.67 0.58
N VAL A 55 3.15 6.73 0.98
CA VAL A 55 3.76 8.04 1.29
C VAL A 55 4.77 7.93 2.44
N ALA A 56 4.42 7.20 3.50
CA ALA A 56 5.33 6.96 4.62
C ALA A 56 6.58 6.18 4.17
N ALA A 57 6.40 5.11 3.38
CA ALA A 57 7.49 4.30 2.86
C ALA A 57 8.42 5.10 1.95
N TYR A 58 7.89 6.01 1.11
CA TYR A 58 8.72 6.87 0.27
C TYR A 58 9.54 7.83 1.12
N ARG A 59 8.91 8.49 2.10
CA ARG A 59 9.61 9.39 3.03
C ARG A 59 10.76 8.66 3.73
N ASP A 60 10.48 7.49 4.28
CA ASP A 60 11.45 6.73 5.06
C ASP A 60 12.59 6.21 4.18
N ALA A 61 12.29 5.69 2.98
CA ALA A 61 13.32 5.30 2.00
C ALA A 61 14.16 6.50 1.56
N SER A 62 13.54 7.65 1.28
CA SER A 62 14.25 8.85 0.83
C SER A 62 15.18 9.42 1.91
N GLY A 63 14.81 9.31 3.18
CA GLY A 63 15.63 9.77 4.31
C GLY A 63 16.90 8.94 4.56
N LEU A 64 16.97 7.74 4.00
CA LEU A 64 18.13 6.85 4.09
C LEU A 64 19.14 7.07 2.95
N LEU A 65 18.70 7.67 1.84
CA LEU A 65 19.53 7.89 0.66
C LEU A 65 20.17 9.28 0.67
N LYS A 66 21.31 9.40 -0.05
CA LYS A 66 22.02 10.67 -0.25
C LYS A 66 22.35 10.87 -1.72
N ASP A 67 22.59 12.13 -2.07
CA ASP A 67 23.16 12.56 -3.35
C ASP A 67 22.45 11.92 -4.56
N ALA A 68 23.20 11.19 -5.39
CA ALA A 68 22.73 10.62 -6.64
C ALA A 68 21.63 9.55 -6.45
N ASP A 69 21.68 8.76 -5.37
CA ASP A 69 20.68 7.72 -5.11
C ASP A 69 19.34 8.34 -4.68
N TYR A 70 19.38 9.42 -3.92
CA TYR A 70 18.19 10.20 -3.59
C TYR A 70 17.55 10.80 -4.84
N GLU A 71 18.33 11.47 -5.70
CA GLU A 71 17.81 12.08 -6.93
C GLU A 71 17.23 11.02 -7.89
N LYS A 72 17.85 9.84 -7.95
CA LYS A 72 17.31 8.71 -8.71
C LYS A 72 15.97 8.25 -8.14
N LEU A 73 15.87 8.03 -6.82
CA LEU A 73 14.61 7.61 -6.19
C LEU A 73 13.51 8.66 -6.38
N ARG A 74 13.84 9.95 -6.27
CA ARG A 74 12.91 11.06 -6.50
C ARG A 74 12.37 11.07 -7.93
N ALA A 75 13.24 10.92 -8.93
CA ALA A 75 12.81 10.85 -10.34
C ALA A 75 11.97 9.61 -10.65
N GLU A 76 12.27 8.47 -10.00
CA GLU A 76 11.44 7.27 -10.09
C GLU A 76 10.07 7.47 -9.44
N GLU A 77 10.01 8.14 -8.30
CA GLU A 77 8.78 8.46 -7.59
C GLU A 77 7.88 9.39 -8.42
N GLU A 78 8.43 10.43 -9.04
CA GLU A 78 7.67 11.32 -9.93
C GLU A 78 7.00 10.56 -11.08
N LYS A 79 7.76 9.71 -11.77
CA LYS A 79 7.23 8.87 -12.85
C LYS A 79 6.18 7.88 -12.35
N TRP A 80 6.39 7.33 -11.15
CA TRP A 80 5.45 6.41 -10.54
C TRP A 80 4.12 7.11 -10.18
N ARG A 81 4.15 8.31 -9.59
CA ARG A 81 2.94 9.11 -9.28
C ARG A 81 2.11 9.39 -10.53
N ILE A 82 2.75 9.86 -11.61
CA ILE A 82 2.09 10.09 -12.90
C ILE A 82 1.42 8.79 -13.41
N SER A 83 2.08 7.65 -13.21
CA SER A 83 1.54 6.35 -13.63
C SER A 83 0.38 5.89 -12.73
N ALA A 84 0.48 6.12 -11.42
CA ALA A 84 -0.56 5.82 -10.44
C ALA A 84 -1.84 6.63 -10.74
N ASP A 85 -1.69 7.94 -10.96
CA ASP A 85 -2.82 8.82 -11.29
C ASP A 85 -3.49 8.39 -12.58
N LYS A 86 -2.71 8.18 -13.67
CA LYS A 86 -3.27 7.70 -14.95
C LYS A 86 -3.99 6.36 -14.82
N LEU A 87 -3.46 5.43 -14.02
CA LEU A 87 -4.08 4.12 -13.82
C LEU A 87 -5.40 4.24 -13.05
N CYS A 88 -5.41 5.00 -11.94
CA CYS A 88 -6.60 5.17 -11.13
C CYS A 88 -7.66 6.03 -11.82
N ASP A 89 -7.27 7.07 -12.56
CA ASP A 89 -8.17 7.84 -13.40
C ASP A 89 -8.79 6.99 -14.50
N LYS A 90 -8.01 6.13 -15.16
CA LYS A 90 -8.53 5.20 -16.16
C LYS A 90 -9.50 4.19 -15.56
N ALA A 91 -9.20 3.67 -14.37
CA ALA A 91 -10.10 2.77 -13.64
C ALA A 91 -11.42 3.50 -13.28
N MET A 92 -11.32 4.73 -12.78
CA MET A 92 -12.46 5.61 -12.49
C MET A 92 -13.29 5.91 -13.73
N GLN A 93 -12.66 6.30 -14.84
CA GLN A 93 -13.36 6.53 -16.11
C GLN A 93 -14.07 5.27 -16.61
N THR A 94 -13.42 4.10 -16.50
CA THR A 94 -14.03 2.82 -16.87
C THR A 94 -15.28 2.55 -16.04
N PHE A 95 -15.23 2.81 -14.74
CA PHE A 95 -16.39 2.70 -13.85
C PHE A 95 -17.50 3.68 -14.26
N LYS A 96 -17.17 4.97 -14.42
CA LYS A 96 -18.15 6.02 -14.76
C LYS A 96 -18.78 5.85 -16.15
N ASN A 97 -18.05 5.29 -17.11
CA ASN A 97 -18.60 4.97 -18.43
C ASN A 97 -19.64 3.85 -18.37
N LYS A 98 -19.46 2.87 -17.48
CA LYS A 98 -20.42 1.78 -17.27
C LYS A 98 -21.59 2.19 -16.38
N HIS A 99 -21.31 3.02 -15.36
CA HIS A 99 -22.24 3.44 -14.32
C HIS A 99 -22.29 4.97 -14.25
N PRO A 100 -22.88 5.65 -15.26
CA PRO A 100 -22.98 7.11 -15.24
C PRO A 100 -23.70 7.58 -13.98
N ASN A 101 -23.19 8.65 -13.35
CA ASN A 101 -23.74 9.26 -12.14
C ASN A 101 -23.68 8.42 -10.85
N VAL A 102 -23.08 7.22 -10.86
CA VAL A 102 -22.91 6.43 -9.64
C VAL A 102 -21.61 6.82 -8.94
N ASP A 103 -21.66 7.08 -7.63
CA ASP A 103 -20.46 7.20 -6.80
C ASP A 103 -19.91 5.80 -6.51
N PRO A 104 -18.65 5.47 -6.86
CA PRO A 104 -18.06 4.17 -6.53
C PRO A 104 -18.00 3.87 -5.03
N LEU A 105 -18.12 4.87 -4.15
CA LEU A 105 -18.23 4.65 -2.69
C LEU A 105 -19.66 4.34 -2.23
N ALA A 106 -20.67 4.64 -3.05
CA ALA A 106 -22.08 4.40 -2.74
C ALA A 106 -22.85 3.78 -3.93
N PRO A 107 -22.44 2.60 -4.43
CA PRO A 107 -23.15 1.89 -5.47
C PRO A 107 -24.45 1.29 -4.95
N ASN A 108 -25.50 1.33 -5.77
CA ASN A 108 -26.86 0.91 -5.41
C ASN A 108 -27.21 -0.48 -5.95
N THR A 109 -26.46 -0.99 -6.92
CA THR A 109 -26.68 -2.33 -7.49
C THR A 109 -25.51 -3.28 -7.24
N LYS A 110 -25.78 -4.59 -7.31
CA LYS A 110 -24.74 -5.63 -7.18
C LYS A 110 -23.65 -5.49 -8.25
N THR A 111 -24.02 -5.10 -9.48
CA THR A 111 -23.07 -4.92 -10.59
C THR A 111 -22.19 -3.71 -10.37
N GLU A 112 -22.76 -2.55 -10.01
CA GLU A 112 -22.00 -1.35 -9.64
C GLU A 112 -21.03 -1.64 -8.50
N ARG A 113 -21.50 -2.33 -7.46
CA ARG A 113 -20.66 -2.69 -6.31
C ARG A 113 -19.48 -3.58 -6.70
N LYS A 114 -19.69 -4.57 -7.56
CA LYS A 114 -18.61 -5.42 -8.08
C LYS A 114 -17.58 -4.60 -8.86
N ASP A 115 -18.03 -3.70 -9.73
CA ASP A 115 -17.14 -2.87 -10.53
C ASP A 115 -16.39 -1.83 -9.67
N ALA A 116 -17.02 -1.29 -8.61
CA ALA A 116 -16.38 -0.40 -7.65
C ALA A 116 -15.28 -1.12 -6.84
N ILE A 117 -15.55 -2.35 -6.37
CA ILE A 117 -14.53 -3.20 -5.72
C ILE A 117 -13.34 -3.41 -6.66
N ALA A 118 -13.59 -3.73 -7.94
CA ALA A 118 -12.53 -3.94 -8.92
C ALA A 118 -11.67 -2.69 -9.15
N LEU A 119 -12.29 -1.51 -9.20
CA LEU A 119 -11.59 -0.22 -9.29
C LEU A 119 -10.65 -0.01 -8.09
N PHE A 120 -11.15 -0.11 -6.86
CA PHE A 120 -10.34 0.10 -5.66
C PHE A 120 -9.25 -0.94 -5.53
N LYS A 121 -9.54 -2.20 -5.89
CA LYS A 121 -8.55 -3.27 -5.90
C LYS A 121 -7.40 -2.97 -6.86
N GLN A 122 -7.70 -2.53 -8.09
CA GLN A 122 -6.68 -2.24 -9.08
C GLN A 122 -5.71 -1.15 -8.61
N CYS A 123 -6.24 -0.09 -8.00
CA CYS A 123 -5.44 0.98 -7.41
C CYS A 123 -4.64 0.52 -6.18
N ALA A 124 -5.24 -0.30 -5.30
CA ALA A 124 -4.57 -0.86 -4.14
C ALA A 124 -3.40 -1.77 -4.54
N ASP A 125 -3.61 -2.70 -5.47
CA ASP A 125 -2.58 -3.64 -5.94
C ASP A 125 -1.36 -2.89 -6.51
N PHE A 126 -1.59 -1.84 -7.30
CA PHE A 126 -0.53 -1.01 -7.88
C PHE A 126 0.28 -0.28 -6.79
N THR A 127 -0.41 0.23 -5.77
CA THR A 127 0.19 0.95 -4.64
C THR A 127 0.99 0.01 -3.73
N THR A 128 0.42 -1.15 -3.40
CA THR A 128 1.08 -2.23 -2.65
C THR A 128 2.39 -2.67 -3.31
N ALA A 129 2.43 -2.78 -4.64
CA ALA A 129 3.64 -3.11 -5.37
C ALA A 129 4.74 -2.04 -5.21
N ARG A 130 4.38 -0.75 -5.09
CA ARG A 130 5.32 0.34 -4.82
C ARG A 130 5.88 0.26 -3.40
N ILE A 131 5.03 0.05 -2.40
CA ILE A 131 5.46 -0.14 -1.00
C ILE A 131 6.50 -1.26 -0.91
N LYS A 132 6.22 -2.41 -1.54
CA LYS A 132 7.16 -3.55 -1.55
C LYS A 132 8.52 -3.19 -2.16
N LYS A 133 8.56 -2.34 -3.20
CA LYS A 133 9.82 -1.83 -3.78
C LYS A 133 10.55 -0.87 -2.86
N LEU A 134 9.83 0.04 -2.20
CA LEU A 134 10.41 1.01 -1.26
C LEU A 134 10.96 0.30 0.00
N ALA A 135 10.24 -0.70 0.51
CA ALA A 135 10.70 -1.57 1.59
C ALA A 135 12.06 -2.22 1.31
N LEU A 136 12.31 -2.67 0.06
CA LEU A 136 13.60 -3.25 -0.33
C LEU A 136 14.76 -2.24 -0.33
N ILE A 137 14.48 -0.94 -0.44
CA ILE A 137 15.50 0.11 -0.31
C ILE A 137 15.83 0.30 1.17
N ILE A 138 14.79 0.35 2.01
CA ILE A 138 14.90 0.48 3.46
C ILE A 138 15.69 -0.70 4.05
N ASP A 139 15.41 -1.93 3.63
CA ASP A 139 16.10 -3.14 4.13
C ASP A 139 17.58 -3.24 3.71
N LYS A 140 18.00 -2.46 2.70
CA LYS A 140 19.38 -2.49 2.16
C LYS A 140 20.26 -1.35 2.67
N SER A 141 19.68 -0.37 3.36
CA SER A 141 20.38 0.82 3.85
C SER A 141 20.82 0.65 5.30
#